data_AF-A0A4Q7Z3Z1-F1
#
_entry.id   AF-A0A4Q7Z3Z1-F1
#
_cell.length_a   1.000
_cell.length_b   1.000
_cell.length_c   1.000
_cell.angle_alpha   90.00
_cell.angle_beta   90.00
_cell.angle_gamma   90.00
#
_symmetry.space_group_name_H-M   'P 1'
#
loop_
_entity.id
_entity.type
_entity.pdbx_description
1 polymer ?
#
loop_
_entity_poly.entity_id
_entity_poly.type
_entity_poly.pdbx_seq_one_letter_code
_entity_poly.pdbx_strand_id
1 'polypeptide(L)'
;MQKMTAIAGLLGLMIGSAAVADSISDYNNSWVGKANAMQRKLDIASPLKDNNIIGTHNSYNSAVYRDADSYLDPQQKFSIYDQLRLGARFIELDAHWTAHTNGWPWQWGNDLLLCHSGIGASMGSWHLGCSLTDRFVRDGMQEVRNWLDQNSNEVIILYIEDHTDGHQSELLKVLNDKLGGKIYSSGGCKAIPDTLTKQQVRQAGKQVVLWKDGGCSSNGSLASLAYTSLGNVDRIWEDGTMIGYINGLLNGGVDRITAADVTTAFKTGGNIVNLDQFTNTDGRLAAAVWSWDVGEPNNYNGNQDCAVQWGNGRWDDTECSNSYAYACHQPGTNNWAITGQTGTWSGGAAACALLGNGYVFDVPTNSLDNEKLKAAKNGVSTVWLKHNDIATEGNWIIP
;
A
#
# COMPACT_ATOMS: atom_id res chain seq x y z
N MET A 1 37.08 -59.91 37.30
CA MET A 1 36.91 -58.44 37.20
C MET A 1 36.64 -58.11 35.74
N GLN A 2 35.36 -57.92 35.39
CA GLN A 2 34.93 -57.56 34.04
C GLN A 2 33.97 -56.39 34.24
N LYS A 3 34.46 -55.17 33.98
CA LYS A 3 33.67 -53.95 34.14
C LYS A 3 32.81 -53.76 32.89
N MET A 4 31.50 -53.93 33.04
CA MET A 4 30.51 -53.47 32.07
C MET A 4 30.48 -51.94 32.11
N THR A 5 30.77 -51.30 30.97
CA THR A 5 30.62 -49.85 30.79
C THR A 5 29.29 -49.63 30.09
N ALA A 6 28.34 -49.03 30.82
CA ALA A 6 27.04 -48.62 30.27
C ALA A 6 27.24 -47.42 29.33
N ILE A 7 26.79 -47.56 28.08
CA ILE A 7 26.68 -46.46 27.11
C ILE A 7 25.32 -45.79 27.37
N ALA A 8 25.35 -44.60 27.95
CA ALA A 8 24.16 -43.76 28.07
C ALA A 8 23.87 -43.12 26.70
N GLY A 9 22.79 -43.55 26.05
CA GLY A 9 22.26 -42.88 24.87
C GLY A 9 21.60 -41.56 25.27
N LEU A 10 22.16 -40.43 24.80
CA LEU A 10 21.44 -39.16 24.80
C LEU A 10 20.37 -39.20 23.70
N LEU A 11 19.12 -39.41 24.09
CA LEU A 11 17.97 -39.03 23.27
C LEU A 11 17.95 -37.49 23.22
N GLY A 12 18.39 -36.91 22.11
CA GLY A 12 18.18 -35.50 21.81
C GLY A 12 16.68 -35.26 21.58
N LEU A 13 16.02 -34.60 22.54
CA LEU A 13 14.72 -33.98 22.28
C LEU A 13 14.93 -32.87 21.25
N MET A 14 14.54 -33.12 20.00
CA MET A 14 14.27 -32.04 19.06
C MET A 14 13.02 -31.31 19.54
N ILE A 15 13.22 -30.25 20.31
CA ILE A 15 12.17 -29.27 20.58
C ILE A 15 11.98 -28.51 19.27
N GLY A 16 11.07 -29.00 18.42
CA GLY A 16 10.55 -28.22 17.31
C GLY A 16 9.98 -26.94 17.89
N SER A 17 10.59 -25.82 17.55
CA SER A 17 10.05 -24.50 17.85
C SER A 17 8.68 -24.43 17.19
N ALA A 18 7.61 -24.54 17.98
CA ALA A 18 6.29 -24.16 17.49
C ALA A 18 6.41 -22.70 17.05
N ALA A 19 6.29 -22.46 15.74
CA ALA A 19 6.24 -21.11 15.20
C ALA A 19 5.10 -20.40 15.94
N VAL A 20 5.44 -19.39 16.75
CA VAL A 20 4.44 -18.52 17.36
C VAL A 20 3.69 -17.89 16.19
N ALA A 21 2.40 -18.19 16.06
CA ALA A 21 1.57 -17.63 15.01
C ALA A 21 1.62 -16.10 15.10
N ASP A 22 2.11 -15.48 14.03
CA ASP A 22 2.16 -14.03 13.90
C ASP A 22 0.79 -13.56 13.42
N SER A 23 0.14 -12.69 14.19
CA SER A 23 -1.22 -12.20 13.92
C SER A 23 -1.34 -11.43 12.59
N ILE A 24 -0.22 -10.94 12.06
CA ILE A 24 -0.14 -10.35 10.71
C ILE A 24 -0.14 -11.45 9.65
N SER A 25 0.49 -12.60 9.92
CA SER A 25 0.42 -13.77 9.05
C SER A 25 -0.99 -14.35 9.01
N ASP A 26 -1.72 -14.35 10.14
CA ASP A 26 -3.13 -14.73 10.18
C ASP A 26 -3.98 -13.79 9.31
N TYR A 27 -3.75 -12.48 9.39
CA TYR A 27 -4.40 -11.51 8.49
C TYR A 27 -4.05 -11.76 7.02
N ASN A 28 -2.77 -11.98 6.69
CA ASN A 28 -2.34 -12.24 5.32
C ASN A 28 -2.91 -13.55 4.75
N ASN A 29 -3.19 -14.53 5.61
CA ASN A 29 -3.84 -15.78 5.24
C ASN A 29 -5.38 -15.69 5.20
N SER A 30 -5.96 -14.66 5.82
CA SER A 30 -7.39 -14.37 5.75
C SER A 30 -7.82 -13.95 4.33
N TRP A 31 -9.12 -14.02 4.08
CA TRP A 31 -9.71 -13.53 2.83
C TRP A 31 -9.36 -12.06 2.57
N VAL A 32 -9.44 -11.19 3.59
CA VAL A 32 -9.15 -9.75 3.44
C VAL A 32 -7.71 -9.51 2.97
N GLY A 33 -6.75 -10.17 3.63
CA GLY A 33 -5.33 -10.03 3.29
C GLY A 33 -5.03 -10.52 1.87
N LYS A 34 -5.56 -11.69 1.50
CA LYS A 34 -5.41 -12.25 0.15
C LYS A 34 -6.06 -11.37 -0.92
N ALA A 35 -7.30 -10.92 -0.70
CA ALA A 35 -8.03 -10.09 -1.66
C ALA A 35 -7.34 -8.74 -1.88
N ASN A 36 -6.89 -8.08 -0.82
CA ASN A 36 -6.09 -6.85 -0.93
C ASN A 36 -4.76 -7.10 -1.66
N ALA A 37 -4.09 -8.24 -1.42
CA ALA A 37 -2.85 -8.59 -2.12
C ALA A 37 -3.07 -8.83 -3.62
N MET A 38 -4.16 -9.48 -4.01
CA MET A 38 -4.52 -9.66 -5.42
C MET A 38 -4.89 -8.32 -6.08
N GLN A 39 -5.65 -7.45 -5.39
CA GLN A 39 -5.98 -6.12 -5.91
C GLN A 39 -4.76 -5.28 -6.26
N ARG A 40 -3.71 -5.31 -5.42
CA ARG A 40 -2.46 -4.58 -5.69
C ARG A 40 -1.72 -5.05 -6.95
N LYS A 41 -2.07 -6.22 -7.50
CA LYS A 41 -1.51 -6.72 -8.76
C LYS A 41 -2.25 -6.19 -9.99
N LEU A 42 -3.52 -5.81 -9.85
CA LEU A 42 -4.38 -5.36 -10.96
C LEU A 42 -3.96 -3.99 -11.49
N ASP A 43 -3.55 -3.10 -10.59
CA ASP A 43 -3.24 -1.69 -10.83
C ASP A 43 -1.73 -1.43 -11.05
N ILE A 44 -0.94 -2.48 -11.32
CA ILE A 44 0.52 -2.34 -11.55
C ILE A 44 0.80 -1.50 -12.79
N ALA A 45 0.04 -1.72 -13.86
CA ALA A 45 0.18 -1.01 -15.13
C ALA A 45 -0.69 0.26 -15.21
N SER A 46 -1.58 0.48 -14.23
CA SER A 46 -2.41 1.67 -14.15
C SER A 46 -1.61 2.87 -13.63
N PRO A 47 -1.93 4.09 -14.06
CA PRO A 47 -1.39 5.31 -13.47
C PRO A 47 -1.65 5.38 -11.96
N LEU A 48 -0.69 5.89 -11.19
CA LEU A 48 -0.83 6.03 -9.74
C LEU A 48 -2.06 6.85 -9.32
N LYS A 49 -2.50 7.79 -10.16
CA LYS A 49 -3.71 8.60 -9.98
C LYS A 49 -5.03 7.84 -10.16
N ASP A 50 -4.95 6.57 -10.56
CA ASP A 50 -6.11 5.69 -10.70
C ASP A 50 -6.05 4.53 -9.68
N ASN A 51 -5.00 4.46 -8.85
CA ASN A 51 -4.81 3.37 -7.89
C ASN A 51 -5.56 3.64 -6.59
N ASN A 52 -6.13 2.59 -5.98
CA ASN A 52 -6.62 2.65 -4.60
C ASN A 52 -5.55 2.10 -3.65
N ILE A 53 -5.06 2.95 -2.76
CA ILE A 53 -3.91 2.72 -1.89
C ILE A 53 -4.33 2.95 -0.44
N ILE A 54 -4.12 1.94 0.39
CA ILE A 54 -4.16 2.11 1.85
C ILE A 54 -2.77 2.52 2.31
N GLY A 55 -2.72 3.53 3.16
CA GLY A 55 -1.51 4.05 3.77
C GLY A 55 -1.66 4.23 5.28
N THR A 56 -0.57 4.65 5.91
CA THR A 56 -0.57 5.02 7.32
C THR A 56 -0.10 6.45 7.48
N HIS A 57 -0.84 7.23 8.27
CA HIS A 57 -0.46 8.58 8.66
C HIS A 57 0.52 8.49 9.83
N ASN A 58 1.58 9.30 9.79
CA ASN A 58 2.66 9.33 10.78
C ASN A 58 3.15 7.93 11.14
N SER A 59 3.54 7.17 10.11
CA SER A 59 3.87 5.74 10.22
C SER A 59 4.90 5.42 11.31
N TYR A 60 5.74 6.38 11.63
CA TYR A 60 6.78 6.31 12.67
C TYR A 60 6.26 6.53 14.09
N ASN A 61 5.13 7.23 14.30
CA ASN A 61 4.58 7.52 15.62
C ASN A 61 3.85 6.28 16.15
N SER A 62 4.62 5.27 16.57
CA SER A 62 4.11 3.93 16.86
C SER A 62 4.43 3.44 18.26
N ALA A 63 3.49 2.71 18.84
CA ALA A 63 3.58 2.12 20.17
C ALA A 63 4.79 1.18 20.33
N VAL A 64 5.28 0.58 19.24
CA VAL A 64 6.46 -0.30 19.27
C VAL A 64 7.78 0.45 19.50
N TYR A 65 7.81 1.75 19.23
CA TYR A 65 9.00 2.58 19.40
C TYR A 65 8.91 3.48 20.63
N ARG A 66 7.77 3.44 21.33
CA ARG A 66 7.53 4.25 22.53
C ARG A 66 8.50 3.89 23.65
N ASP A 67 9.04 4.91 24.30
CA ASP A 67 9.78 4.80 25.54
C ASP A 67 9.15 5.69 26.63
N ALA A 68 9.90 6.07 27.67
CA ALA A 68 9.39 6.91 28.75
C ALA A 68 9.08 8.35 28.31
N ASP A 69 9.68 8.82 27.22
CA ASP A 69 9.68 10.23 26.81
C ASP A 69 9.17 10.43 25.36
N SER A 70 9.28 9.42 24.50
CA SER A 70 8.93 9.44 23.06
C SER A 70 7.61 8.73 22.77
N TYR A 71 6.82 9.29 21.84
CA TYR A 71 5.56 8.71 21.35
C TYR A 71 4.54 8.35 22.45
N LEU A 72 4.31 9.27 23.39
CA LEU A 72 3.43 9.05 24.56
C LEU A 72 1.97 8.76 24.16
N ASP A 73 1.51 9.32 23.05
CA ASP A 73 0.22 9.02 22.42
C ASP A 73 0.44 8.52 20.98
N PRO A 74 0.75 7.22 20.82
CA PRO A 74 1.14 6.69 19.52
C PRO A 74 -0.06 6.57 18.58
N GLN A 75 0.08 7.11 17.37
CA GLN A 75 -0.92 6.99 16.31
C GLN A 75 -0.95 5.59 15.71
N GLN A 76 0.14 4.84 15.76
CA GLN A 76 0.23 3.49 15.20
C GLN A 76 0.50 2.44 16.29
N LYS A 77 0.08 1.19 16.03
CA LYS A 77 0.35 0.06 16.93
C LYS A 77 1.49 -0.83 16.48
N PHE A 78 1.74 -0.88 15.17
CA PHE A 78 2.71 -1.76 14.55
C PHE A 78 3.93 -0.98 14.06
N SER A 79 5.05 -1.67 13.91
CA SER A 79 6.26 -1.12 13.30
C SER A 79 5.99 -0.70 11.84
N ILE A 80 6.80 0.20 11.27
CA ILE A 80 6.71 0.57 9.84
C ILE A 80 6.83 -0.69 8.97
N TYR A 81 7.73 -1.60 9.34
CA TYR A 81 7.88 -2.90 8.68
C TYR A 81 6.57 -3.71 8.67
N ASP A 82 5.90 -3.77 9.83
CA ASP A 82 4.66 -4.53 9.99
C ASP A 82 3.45 -3.84 9.37
N GLN A 83 3.41 -2.50 9.34
CA GLN A 83 2.41 -1.75 8.58
C GLN A 83 2.50 -2.08 7.08
N LEU A 84 3.72 -2.16 6.52
CA LEU A 84 3.95 -2.57 5.13
C LEU A 84 3.57 -4.05 4.91
N ARG A 85 3.82 -4.94 5.88
CA ARG A 85 3.37 -6.34 5.84
C ARG A 85 1.85 -6.50 5.88
N LEU A 86 1.14 -5.57 6.51
CA LEU A 86 -0.32 -5.52 6.53
C LEU A 86 -0.93 -4.95 5.24
N GLY A 87 -0.10 -4.43 4.32
CA GLY A 87 -0.54 -4.00 3.00
C GLY A 87 -0.50 -2.49 2.78
N ALA A 88 -0.02 -1.69 3.74
CA ALA A 88 0.20 -0.26 3.50
C ALA A 88 1.19 -0.08 2.33
N ARG A 89 0.87 0.81 1.39
CA ARG A 89 1.75 1.18 0.27
C ARG A 89 1.98 2.68 0.13
N PHE A 90 1.42 3.45 1.05
CA PHE A 90 1.82 4.81 1.35
C PHE A 90 2.26 4.87 2.82
N ILE A 91 3.42 5.45 3.08
CA ILE A 91 3.92 5.68 4.44
C ILE A 91 4.45 7.11 4.56
N GLU A 92 4.43 7.63 5.78
CA GLU A 92 4.67 9.04 6.10
C GLU A 92 5.63 9.16 7.27
N LEU A 93 6.67 9.96 7.07
CA LEU A 93 7.75 10.19 8.01
C LEU A 93 8.03 11.67 8.18
N ASP A 94 7.85 12.19 9.39
CA ASP A 94 8.06 13.61 9.66
C ASP A 94 9.49 13.80 10.12
N ALA A 95 10.30 14.39 9.24
CA ALA A 95 11.74 14.52 9.44
C ALA A 95 12.06 15.88 10.07
N HIS A 96 12.39 15.88 11.36
CA HIS A 96 12.81 17.08 12.09
C HIS A 96 14.32 17.08 12.30
N TRP A 97 14.99 18.19 11.98
CA TRP A 97 16.35 18.43 12.45
C TRP A 97 16.32 18.99 13.87
N THR A 98 16.59 18.17 14.88
CA THR A 98 16.40 18.57 16.28
C THR A 98 17.45 17.95 17.20
N ALA A 99 17.53 18.48 18.42
CA ALA A 99 18.40 17.97 19.47
C ALA A 99 17.97 16.56 19.94
N HIS A 100 18.94 15.72 20.27
CA HIS A 100 18.73 14.38 20.80
C HIS A 100 19.71 14.02 21.92
N THR A 101 19.36 13.00 22.69
CA THR A 101 20.20 12.38 23.73
C THR A 101 20.46 10.89 23.50
N ASN A 102 19.94 10.32 22.41
CA ASN A 102 20.05 8.91 22.04
C ASN A 102 21.46 8.30 22.22
N GLY A 103 21.53 7.04 22.68
CA GLY A 103 22.77 6.26 22.85
C GLY A 103 23.09 5.90 24.30
N TRP A 104 24.04 4.97 24.50
CA TRP A 104 24.53 4.58 25.82
C TRP A 104 26.07 4.69 25.93
N PRO A 105 26.62 5.49 26.86
CA PRO A 105 25.91 6.48 27.68
C PRO A 105 25.28 7.58 26.81
N TRP A 106 24.33 8.35 27.37
CA TRP A 106 23.58 9.40 26.66
C TRP A 106 24.50 10.29 25.79
N GLN A 107 24.19 10.39 24.49
CA GLN A 107 24.97 11.18 23.53
C GLN A 107 24.16 12.38 23.07
N TRP A 108 24.71 13.57 23.31
CA TRP A 108 24.09 14.83 22.95
C TRP A 108 24.52 15.28 21.56
N GLY A 109 23.57 15.74 20.77
CA GLY A 109 23.82 16.26 19.43
C GLY A 109 22.54 16.75 18.75
N ASN A 110 22.67 17.20 17.51
CA ASN A 110 21.55 17.45 16.61
C ASN A 110 21.59 16.42 15.48
N ASP A 111 20.43 15.92 15.10
CA ASP A 111 20.30 14.95 14.01
C ASP A 111 18.86 14.98 13.45
N LEU A 112 18.61 14.18 12.43
CA LEU A 112 17.27 13.97 11.88
C LEU A 112 16.51 12.93 12.71
N LEU A 113 15.48 13.39 13.42
CA LEU A 113 14.55 12.56 14.18
C LEU A 113 13.18 12.48 13.49
N LEU A 114 12.48 11.39 13.77
CA LEU A 114 11.09 11.13 13.39
C LEU A 114 10.20 11.61 14.53
N CYS A 115 9.60 12.78 14.36
CA CYS A 115 8.94 13.50 15.44
C CYS A 115 7.56 14.00 15.04
N HIS A 116 6.60 13.82 15.95
CA HIS A 116 5.23 14.27 15.79
C HIS A 116 5.04 15.64 16.48
N SER A 117 5.64 16.71 15.94
CA SER A 117 5.56 18.05 16.55
C SER A 117 4.25 18.76 16.18
N GLY A 118 3.34 18.90 17.15
CA GLY A 118 2.08 19.64 16.98
C GLY A 118 2.14 21.14 17.28
N ILE A 119 3.32 21.71 17.58
CA ILE A 119 3.42 23.05 18.18
C ILE A 119 4.07 24.08 17.24
N GLY A 120 4.80 23.64 16.19
CA GLY A 120 5.38 24.52 15.18
C GLY A 120 6.30 25.61 15.75
N ALA A 121 6.89 25.36 16.92
CA ALA A 121 7.74 26.30 17.64
C ALA A 121 9.07 25.64 18.01
N SER A 122 10.14 26.42 18.08
CA SER A 122 11.49 25.92 18.38
C SER A 122 12.13 26.71 19.53
N MET A 123 12.88 26.03 20.39
CA MET A 123 13.73 26.63 21.43
C MET A 123 15.19 26.24 21.19
N GLY A 124 15.95 27.14 20.58
CA GLY A 124 17.29 26.80 20.09
C GLY A 124 17.19 25.75 18.97
N SER A 125 17.95 24.66 19.06
CA SER A 125 17.88 23.53 18.12
C SER A 125 16.82 22.50 18.47
N TRP A 126 16.02 22.73 19.52
CA TRP A 126 14.98 21.78 19.92
C TRP A 126 13.63 22.19 19.36
N HIS A 127 12.99 21.29 18.62
CA HIS A 127 11.63 21.45 18.13
C HIS A 127 10.63 21.08 19.23
N LEU A 128 9.83 22.04 19.67
CA LEU A 128 8.85 21.83 20.75
C LEU A 128 7.86 20.75 20.32
N GLY A 129 7.74 19.71 21.14
CA GLY A 129 6.91 18.53 20.84
C GLY A 129 7.70 17.31 20.35
N CYS A 130 8.99 17.47 19.99
CA CYS A 130 9.88 16.34 19.77
C CYS A 130 10.51 15.86 21.06
N SER A 131 10.54 14.55 21.27
CA SER A 131 11.33 13.96 22.35
C SER A 131 12.81 13.95 21.99
N LEU A 132 13.67 14.10 23.01
CA LEU A 132 15.12 13.98 22.84
C LEU A 132 15.55 12.53 22.53
N THR A 133 14.67 11.55 22.79
CA THR A 133 14.90 10.13 22.49
C THR A 133 14.07 9.64 21.31
N ASP A 134 13.44 10.55 20.55
CA ASP A 134 12.71 10.18 19.34
C ASP A 134 13.63 9.41 18.38
N ARG A 135 13.02 8.50 17.62
CA ARG A 135 13.75 7.61 16.71
C ARG A 135 14.41 8.42 15.61
N PHE A 136 15.62 8.03 15.18
CA PHE A 136 16.26 8.68 14.05
C PHE A 136 15.59 8.33 12.71
N VAL A 137 15.57 9.29 11.77
CA VAL A 137 15.11 9.08 10.39
C VAL A 137 15.85 7.92 9.71
N ARG A 138 17.16 7.78 9.96
CA ARG A 138 17.98 6.67 9.43
C ARG A 138 17.50 5.29 9.86
N ASP A 139 16.94 5.17 11.07
CA ASP A 139 16.49 3.89 11.60
C ASP A 139 15.10 3.54 11.05
N GLY A 140 14.24 4.54 10.86
CA GLY A 140 12.99 4.34 10.11
C GLY A 140 13.24 3.95 8.65
N MET A 141 14.15 4.65 7.97
CA MET A 141 14.49 4.32 6.57
C MET A 141 15.19 2.96 6.42
N GLN A 142 16.04 2.57 7.38
CA GLN A 142 16.63 1.22 7.39
C GLN A 142 15.54 0.14 7.53
N GLU A 143 14.51 0.40 8.34
CA GLU A 143 13.40 -0.52 8.50
C GLU A 143 12.56 -0.67 7.22
N VAL A 144 12.27 0.45 6.54
CA VAL A 144 11.67 0.44 5.20
C VAL A 144 12.53 -0.36 4.23
N ARG A 145 13.85 -0.14 4.24
CA ARG A 145 14.79 -0.88 3.39
C ARG A 145 14.72 -2.38 3.61
N ASN A 146 14.70 -2.82 4.86
CA ASN A 146 14.64 -4.24 5.22
C ASN A 146 13.38 -4.91 4.65
N TRP A 147 12.25 -4.20 4.63
CA TRP A 147 11.02 -4.70 4.01
C TRP A 147 11.12 -4.76 2.48
N LEU A 148 11.61 -3.68 1.85
CA LEU A 148 11.73 -3.61 0.39
C LEU A 148 12.66 -4.69 -0.18
N ASP A 149 13.74 -5.03 0.52
CA ASP A 149 14.67 -6.08 0.11
C ASP A 149 14.04 -7.48 0.11
N GLN A 150 13.04 -7.72 0.96
CA GLN A 150 12.28 -8.97 1.03
C GLN A 150 11.06 -8.98 0.10
N ASN A 151 10.70 -7.83 -0.47
CA ASN A 151 9.47 -7.63 -1.25
C ASN A 151 9.78 -6.92 -2.58
N SER A 152 10.68 -7.49 -3.39
CA SER A 152 11.23 -6.86 -4.61
C SER A 152 10.20 -6.48 -5.67
N ASN A 153 8.99 -7.03 -5.60
CA ASN A 153 7.90 -6.76 -6.54
C ASN A 153 6.98 -5.62 -6.10
N GLU A 154 7.18 -5.07 -4.90
CA GLU A 154 6.34 -4.05 -4.32
C GLU A 154 6.88 -2.65 -4.60
N VAL A 155 5.96 -1.70 -4.73
CA VAL A 155 6.24 -0.27 -4.89
C VAL A 155 5.48 0.47 -3.80
N ILE A 156 6.17 1.40 -3.12
CA ILE A 156 5.57 2.28 -2.12
C ILE A 156 5.72 3.75 -2.53
N ILE A 157 4.78 4.56 -2.05
CA ILE A 157 4.96 6.01 -1.95
C ILE A 157 5.50 6.29 -0.55
N LEU A 158 6.71 6.85 -0.48
CA LEU A 158 7.30 7.32 0.76
C LEU A 158 7.13 8.84 0.80
N TYR A 159 6.34 9.32 1.74
CA TYR A 159 6.18 10.73 2.02
C TYR A 159 7.09 11.15 3.17
N ILE A 160 7.87 12.21 2.95
CA ILE A 160 8.63 12.90 3.98
C ILE A 160 7.99 14.26 4.21
N GLU A 161 7.43 14.46 5.39
CA GLU A 161 7.07 15.80 5.86
C GLU A 161 8.33 16.50 6.36
N ASP A 162 8.63 17.66 5.78
CA ASP A 162 9.92 18.32 5.89
C ASP A 162 9.96 19.41 6.96
N HIS A 163 10.61 19.09 8.06
CA HIS A 163 11.00 20.02 9.12
C HIS A 163 12.53 19.98 9.35
N THR A 164 13.28 19.82 8.26
CA THR A 164 14.75 19.67 8.33
C THR A 164 15.50 20.99 8.50
N ASP A 165 14.82 22.14 8.45
CA ASP A 165 15.39 23.47 8.72
C ASP A 165 16.69 23.76 7.95
N GLY A 166 16.72 23.42 6.66
CA GLY A 166 17.86 23.63 5.78
C GLY A 166 18.88 22.48 5.75
N HIS A 167 18.71 21.44 6.58
CA HIS A 167 19.58 20.25 6.65
C HIS A 167 19.18 19.18 5.61
N GLN A 168 18.91 19.63 4.39
CA GLN A 168 18.50 18.80 3.26
C GLN A 168 19.62 17.85 2.81
N SER A 169 20.88 18.24 3.02
CA SER A 169 22.05 17.43 2.65
C SER A 169 22.18 16.21 3.55
N GLU A 170 21.84 16.35 4.83
CA GLU A 170 21.79 15.30 5.84
C GLU A 170 20.67 14.32 5.49
N LEU A 171 19.49 14.81 5.14
CA LEU A 171 18.37 13.96 4.69
C LEU A 171 18.74 13.19 3.42
N LEU A 172 19.34 13.86 2.44
CA LEU A 172 19.83 13.22 1.22
C LEU A 172 20.87 12.14 1.51
N LYS A 173 21.77 12.36 2.47
CA LYS A 173 22.76 11.35 2.88
C LYS A 173 22.08 10.11 3.44
N VAL A 174 21.07 10.27 4.30
CA VAL A 174 20.31 9.14 4.85
C VAL A 174 19.54 8.41 3.73
N LEU A 175 18.87 9.13 2.84
CA LEU A 175 18.17 8.55 1.69
C LEU A 175 19.10 7.71 0.81
N ASN A 176 20.29 8.22 0.50
CA ASN A 176 21.28 7.51 -0.30
C ASN A 176 21.86 6.29 0.43
N ASP A 177 22.16 6.41 1.72
CA ASP A 177 22.71 5.31 2.52
C ASP A 177 21.71 4.16 2.69
N LYS A 178 20.46 4.48 3.02
CA LYS A 178 19.43 3.48 3.36
C LYS A 178 18.65 2.99 2.14
N LEU A 179 18.22 3.92 1.29
CA LEU A 179 17.34 3.65 0.15
C LEU A 179 18.04 3.85 -1.21
N GLY A 180 19.37 4.00 -1.21
CA GLY A 180 20.19 4.06 -2.41
C GLY A 180 19.85 2.93 -3.37
N GLY A 181 19.61 3.28 -4.64
CA GLY A 181 19.25 2.33 -5.68
C GLY A 181 17.77 1.92 -5.71
N LYS A 182 16.97 2.21 -4.66
CA LYS A 182 15.53 1.87 -4.59
C LYS A 182 14.61 3.01 -5.03
N ILE A 183 15.07 4.26 -4.91
CA ILE A 183 14.25 5.45 -5.24
C ILE A 183 14.17 5.64 -6.75
N TYR A 184 12.94 5.80 -7.24
CA TYR A 184 12.65 6.18 -8.61
C TYR A 184 12.92 7.68 -8.79
N SER A 185 13.81 8.00 -9.72
CA SER A 185 14.19 9.38 -10.03
C SER A 185 12.97 10.16 -10.53
N SER A 186 12.62 11.25 -9.84
CA SER A 186 11.59 12.18 -10.32
C SER A 186 12.01 12.90 -11.60
N GLY A 187 13.34 13.02 -11.82
CA GLY A 187 13.91 13.72 -12.97
C GLY A 187 13.66 15.23 -12.90
N GLY A 188 13.40 15.75 -11.70
CA GLY A 188 13.15 17.15 -11.44
C GLY A 188 12.16 17.35 -10.29
N CYS A 189 12.25 18.51 -9.66
CA CYS A 189 11.43 18.89 -8.52
C CYS A 189 10.03 19.30 -9.01
N LYS A 190 9.15 18.32 -9.21
CA LYS A 190 7.81 18.47 -9.80
C LYS A 190 6.79 17.54 -9.14
N ALA A 191 5.51 17.71 -9.48
CA ALA A 191 4.45 16.80 -9.06
C ALA A 191 4.62 15.39 -9.68
N ILE A 192 4.09 14.37 -9.01
CA ILE A 192 3.94 13.03 -9.61
C ILE A 192 3.14 13.16 -10.91
N PRO A 193 3.67 12.70 -12.07
CA PRO A 193 2.97 12.84 -13.32
C PRO A 193 1.83 11.81 -13.45
N ASP A 194 0.75 12.22 -14.10
CA ASP A 194 -0.43 11.40 -14.43
C ASP A 194 -0.16 10.12 -15.23
N THR A 195 1.07 9.94 -15.70
CA THR A 195 1.50 8.79 -16.49
C THR A 195 2.39 7.83 -15.71
N LEU A 196 2.75 8.15 -14.45
CA LEU A 196 3.60 7.29 -13.63
C LEU A 196 2.81 6.06 -13.21
N THR A 197 3.38 4.87 -13.46
CA THR A 197 2.81 3.58 -13.03
C THR A 197 3.77 2.83 -12.14
N LYS A 198 3.26 1.89 -11.32
CA LYS A 198 4.12 0.99 -10.53
C LYS A 198 4.99 0.12 -11.44
N GLN A 199 4.50 -0.23 -12.62
CA GLN A 199 5.25 -0.97 -13.63
C GLN A 199 6.49 -0.21 -14.10
N GLN A 200 6.39 1.08 -14.41
CA GLN A 200 7.54 1.90 -14.82
C GLN A 200 8.58 1.97 -13.71
N VAL A 201 8.14 2.14 -12.47
CA VAL A 201 9.02 2.15 -11.28
C VAL A 201 9.79 0.82 -11.19
N ARG A 202 9.10 -0.31 -11.32
CA ARG A 202 9.71 -1.65 -11.27
C ARG A 202 10.63 -1.93 -12.47
N GLN A 203 10.26 -1.51 -13.67
CA GLN A 203 11.08 -1.68 -14.88
C GLN A 203 12.41 -0.90 -14.78
N ALA A 204 12.43 0.20 -14.03
CA ALA A 204 13.66 0.92 -13.69
C ALA A 204 14.48 0.25 -12.55
N GLY A 205 14.04 -0.91 -12.04
CA GLY A 205 14.65 -1.61 -10.90
C GLY A 205 14.44 -0.90 -9.57
N LYS A 206 13.40 -0.06 -9.47
CA LYS A 206 13.10 0.80 -8.32
C LYS A 206 11.84 0.31 -7.59
N GLN A 207 11.65 0.78 -6.37
CA GLN A 207 10.53 0.41 -5.49
C GLN A 207 9.93 1.60 -4.73
N VAL A 208 10.59 2.77 -4.72
CA VAL A 208 10.15 3.92 -3.91
C VAL A 208 9.85 5.11 -4.82
N VAL A 209 8.63 5.62 -4.75
CA VAL A 209 8.24 6.94 -5.24
C VAL A 209 8.36 7.90 -4.06
N LEU A 210 9.37 8.77 -4.08
CA LEU A 210 9.65 9.69 -2.98
C LEU A 210 8.86 10.99 -3.21
N TRP A 211 7.91 11.28 -2.32
CA TRP A 211 7.30 12.59 -2.20
C TRP A 211 7.87 13.28 -0.96
N LYS A 212 8.23 14.55 -1.10
CA LYS A 212 8.65 15.39 0.01
C LYS A 212 7.98 16.76 -0.13
N ASP A 213 7.37 17.26 0.94
CA ASP A 213 6.86 18.63 0.97
C ASP A 213 7.98 19.62 1.33
N GLY A 214 7.69 20.90 1.57
CA GLY A 214 8.71 21.91 1.87
C GLY A 214 9.68 22.25 0.71
N GLY A 215 9.52 21.62 -0.45
CA GLY A 215 10.33 21.82 -1.65
C GLY A 215 11.59 20.94 -1.73
N CYS A 216 12.11 20.75 -2.94
CA CYS A 216 13.32 19.97 -3.22
C CYS A 216 14.35 20.70 -4.08
N SER A 217 14.07 21.94 -4.48
CA SER A 217 14.85 22.69 -5.47
C SER A 217 16.15 23.28 -4.94
N SER A 218 16.28 23.44 -3.61
CA SER A 218 17.46 23.98 -2.95
C SER A 218 18.67 23.04 -2.98
N ASN A 219 18.47 21.76 -3.32
CA ASN A 219 19.53 20.77 -3.51
C ASN A 219 19.32 20.01 -4.82
N GLY A 220 20.23 20.16 -5.79
CA GLY A 220 20.06 19.58 -7.14
C GLY A 220 19.96 18.05 -7.18
N SER A 221 20.60 17.34 -6.25
CA SER A 221 20.49 15.88 -6.15
C SER A 221 19.14 15.46 -5.58
N LEU A 222 18.67 16.14 -4.53
CA LEU A 222 17.34 15.90 -3.97
C LEU A 222 16.23 16.28 -4.97
N ALA A 223 16.41 17.38 -5.72
CA ALA A 223 15.53 17.80 -6.80
C ALA A 223 15.35 16.72 -7.88
N SER A 224 16.36 15.89 -8.11
CA SER A 224 16.29 14.81 -9.11
C SER A 224 15.63 13.54 -8.57
N LEU A 225 15.54 13.38 -7.25
CA LEU A 225 15.03 12.19 -6.58
C LEU A 225 13.59 12.33 -6.10
N ALA A 226 13.21 13.49 -5.58
CA ALA A 226 11.92 13.71 -4.93
C ALA A 226 10.92 14.42 -5.85
N TYR A 227 9.65 14.05 -5.71
CA TYR A 227 8.50 14.83 -6.18
C TYR A 227 8.09 15.86 -5.13
N THR A 228 7.51 16.97 -5.55
CA THR A 228 7.06 18.08 -4.68
C THR A 228 5.63 17.93 -4.19
N SER A 229 4.81 17.17 -4.93
CA SER A 229 3.40 16.92 -4.60
C SER A 229 2.91 15.65 -5.25
N LEU A 230 1.75 15.19 -4.80
CA LEU A 230 1.04 14.05 -5.34
C LEU A 230 0.44 14.28 -6.74
N GLY A 231 0.45 15.51 -7.26
CA GLY A 231 -0.19 15.82 -8.54
C GLY A 231 -1.69 15.58 -8.46
N ASN A 232 -2.20 14.73 -9.36
CA ASN A 232 -3.61 14.32 -9.40
C ASN A 232 -3.90 13.03 -8.60
N VAL A 233 -2.97 12.59 -7.74
CA VAL A 233 -3.24 11.50 -6.79
C VAL A 233 -3.85 12.11 -5.53
N ASP A 234 -5.12 11.82 -5.28
CA ASP A 234 -5.85 12.34 -4.12
C ASP A 234 -5.43 11.63 -2.82
N ARG A 235 -5.43 12.35 -1.70
CA ARG A 235 -5.11 11.81 -0.37
C ARG A 235 -6.12 12.29 0.68
N ILE A 236 -6.67 11.33 1.44
CA ILE A 236 -7.36 11.59 2.71
C ILE A 236 -6.55 11.00 3.86
N TRP A 237 -6.52 11.69 5.00
CA TRP A 237 -5.81 11.23 6.19
C TRP A 237 -6.56 11.56 7.47
N GLU A 238 -6.34 10.77 8.51
CA GLU A 238 -6.87 11.07 9.85
C GLU A 238 -6.04 12.17 10.52
N ASP A 239 -6.70 13.17 11.08
CA ASP A 239 -6.10 14.24 11.88
C ASP A 239 -7.08 14.57 13.01
N GLY A 240 -6.83 14.01 14.19
CA GLY A 240 -7.69 14.14 15.37
C GLY A 240 -7.81 15.56 15.94
N THR A 241 -7.23 16.58 15.28
CA THR A 241 -7.39 18.00 15.62
C THR A 241 -8.39 18.75 14.72
N MET A 242 -8.87 18.11 13.64
CA MET A 242 -9.69 18.74 12.60
C MET A 242 -11.17 18.31 12.65
N ILE A 243 -12.08 19.21 13.06
CA ILE A 243 -13.53 19.01 12.91
C ILE A 243 -13.93 19.32 11.45
N GLY A 244 -13.93 18.31 10.58
CA GLY A 244 -14.29 18.42 9.17
C GLY A 244 -15.57 17.67 8.80
N TYR A 245 -16.57 18.38 8.29
CA TYR A 245 -17.80 17.83 7.72
C TYR A 245 -17.55 17.20 6.32
N ILE A 246 -18.26 16.11 6.04
CA ILE A 246 -18.14 15.17 4.90
C ILE A 246 -18.56 15.78 3.54
N ASN A 247 -18.08 16.96 3.16
CA ASN A 247 -18.33 17.57 1.84
C ASN A 247 -17.06 17.81 1.01
N GLY A 248 -15.91 17.27 1.44
CA GLY A 248 -14.61 17.40 0.76
C GLY A 248 -13.80 16.10 0.73
N LEU A 249 -14.45 14.95 0.46
CA LEU A 249 -13.87 13.59 0.58
C LEU A 249 -12.63 13.31 -0.30
N LEU A 250 -12.16 14.27 -1.11
CA LEU A 250 -11.08 14.02 -2.06
C LEU A 250 -9.78 14.78 -1.80
N ASN A 251 -9.67 15.68 -0.83
CA ASN A 251 -8.36 16.29 -0.50
C ASN A 251 -8.41 16.98 0.88
N GLY A 252 -7.99 16.29 1.95
CA GLY A 252 -7.92 16.89 3.29
C GLY A 252 -7.86 15.92 4.47
N GLY A 253 -7.47 16.47 5.63
CA GLY A 253 -7.49 15.79 6.93
C GLY A 253 -8.91 15.74 7.53
N VAL A 254 -9.23 14.63 8.21
CA VAL A 254 -10.52 14.41 8.88
C VAL A 254 -10.31 13.85 10.28
N ASP A 255 -11.20 14.15 11.24
CA ASP A 255 -11.12 13.65 12.62
C ASP A 255 -10.99 12.11 12.70
N ARG A 256 -11.78 11.40 11.89
CA ARG A 256 -11.73 9.93 11.81
C ARG A 256 -12.25 9.42 10.47
N ILE A 257 -11.56 8.45 9.89
CA ILE A 257 -11.97 7.71 8.70
C ILE A 257 -12.65 6.43 9.16
N THR A 258 -13.92 6.24 8.78
CA THR A 258 -14.65 5.00 9.03
C THR A 258 -14.50 4.01 7.86
N ALA A 259 -14.90 2.75 8.06
CA ALA A 259 -14.96 1.76 6.98
C ALA A 259 -15.89 2.19 5.82
N ALA A 260 -16.97 2.92 6.12
CA ALA A 260 -17.86 3.46 5.10
C ALA A 260 -17.19 4.57 4.27
N ASP A 261 -16.35 5.38 4.90
CA ASP A 261 -15.59 6.44 4.22
C ASP A 261 -14.55 5.83 3.27
N VAL A 262 -13.83 4.79 3.69
CA VAL A 262 -12.91 4.04 2.80
C VAL A 262 -13.63 3.51 1.56
N THR A 263 -14.79 2.87 1.78
CA THR A 263 -15.61 2.34 0.68
C THR A 263 -16.01 3.48 -0.28
N THR A 264 -16.47 4.60 0.27
CA THR A 264 -16.97 5.74 -0.52
C THR A 264 -15.84 6.42 -1.29
N ALA A 265 -14.70 6.66 -0.64
CA ALA A 265 -13.53 7.26 -1.25
C ALA A 265 -13.10 6.45 -2.48
N PHE A 266 -12.88 5.15 -2.34
CA PHE A 266 -12.45 4.31 -3.46
C PHE A 266 -13.50 4.21 -4.57
N LYS A 267 -14.79 4.06 -4.23
CA LYS A 267 -15.86 4.01 -5.25
C LYS A 267 -16.01 5.30 -6.04
N THR A 268 -15.60 6.44 -5.47
CA THR A 268 -15.68 7.76 -6.10
C THR A 268 -14.37 8.18 -6.76
N GLY A 269 -13.36 7.31 -6.79
CA GLY A 269 -12.08 7.54 -7.46
C GLY A 269 -10.95 8.07 -6.58
N GLY A 270 -11.16 8.18 -5.26
CA GLY A 270 -10.10 8.57 -4.33
C GLY A 270 -8.95 7.56 -4.33
N ASN A 271 -7.72 8.06 -4.21
CA ASN A 271 -6.53 7.23 -4.36
C ASN A 271 -6.00 6.73 -3.03
N ILE A 272 -5.51 7.63 -2.19
CA ILE A 272 -4.79 7.29 -0.97
C ILE A 272 -5.69 7.53 0.24
N VAL A 273 -5.83 6.50 1.07
CA VAL A 273 -6.50 6.56 2.37
C VAL A 273 -5.48 6.25 3.46
N ASN A 274 -5.01 7.29 4.14
CA ASN A 274 -4.03 7.19 5.22
C ASN A 274 -4.72 7.06 6.57
N LEU A 275 -4.42 5.97 7.27
CA LEU A 275 -5.09 5.61 8.51
C LEU A 275 -4.18 5.78 9.71
N ASP A 276 -4.73 6.29 10.80
CA ASP A 276 -4.23 6.11 12.16
C ASP A 276 -4.72 4.76 12.71
N GLN A 277 -4.05 4.23 13.72
CA GLN A 277 -4.37 2.97 14.38
C GLN A 277 -4.51 1.78 13.42
N PHE A 278 -3.63 1.72 12.42
CA PHE A 278 -3.64 0.69 11.40
C PHE A 278 -3.31 -0.68 12.00
N THR A 279 -4.27 -1.61 11.98
CA THR A 279 -4.13 -2.92 12.62
C THR A 279 -4.67 -4.08 11.79
N ASN A 280 -4.23 -5.29 12.12
CA ASN A 280 -4.63 -6.53 11.47
C ASN A 280 -6.11 -6.93 11.69
N THR A 281 -6.81 -6.24 12.60
CA THR A 281 -8.26 -6.42 12.86
C THR A 281 -9.08 -5.21 12.42
N ASP A 282 -8.49 -4.28 11.67
CA ASP A 282 -9.15 -3.05 11.25
C ASP A 282 -10.21 -3.31 10.17
N GLY A 283 -11.47 -3.00 10.46
CA GLY A 283 -12.57 -3.15 9.52
C GLY A 283 -12.41 -2.33 8.23
N ARG A 284 -11.58 -1.27 8.25
CA ARG A 284 -11.27 -0.45 7.08
C ARG A 284 -10.47 -1.22 6.03
N LEU A 285 -9.68 -2.21 6.45
CA LEU A 285 -8.98 -3.12 5.53
C LEU A 285 -9.93 -4.02 4.75
N ALA A 286 -11.03 -4.46 5.37
CA ALA A 286 -12.07 -5.22 4.68
C ALA A 286 -12.87 -4.31 3.73
N ALA A 287 -13.15 -3.07 4.15
CA ALA A 287 -13.81 -2.07 3.31
C ALA A 287 -12.99 -1.64 2.07
N ALA A 288 -11.66 -1.74 2.14
CA ALA A 288 -10.76 -1.50 1.02
C ALA A 288 -10.85 -2.58 -0.07
N VAL A 289 -11.38 -3.76 0.24
CA VAL A 289 -11.58 -4.82 -0.75
C VAL A 289 -12.80 -4.44 -1.60
N TRP A 290 -12.59 -4.18 -2.89
CA TRP A 290 -13.63 -3.83 -3.86
C TRP A 290 -13.89 -4.96 -4.89
N SER A 291 -12.99 -5.94 -5.01
CA SER A 291 -12.99 -7.02 -6.03
C SER A 291 -13.66 -8.33 -5.56
N TRP A 292 -12.87 -9.34 -5.20
CA TRP A 292 -13.25 -10.70 -4.81
C TRP A 292 -14.30 -10.73 -3.70
N ASP A 293 -15.38 -11.49 -3.85
CA ASP A 293 -16.38 -11.67 -2.80
C ASP A 293 -15.82 -12.44 -1.60
N VAL A 294 -16.50 -12.38 -0.46
CA VAL A 294 -16.07 -13.03 0.77
C VAL A 294 -15.88 -14.53 0.57
N GLY A 295 -14.63 -14.98 0.71
CA GLY A 295 -14.25 -16.38 0.50
C GLY A 295 -13.63 -16.67 -0.86
N GLU A 296 -13.74 -15.75 -1.82
CA GLU A 296 -13.23 -15.92 -3.18
C GLU A 296 -11.81 -15.39 -3.38
N PRO A 297 -11.06 -15.92 -4.37
CA PRO A 297 -11.38 -17.12 -5.16
C PRO A 297 -11.23 -18.38 -4.30
N ASN A 298 -12.15 -19.34 -4.48
CA ASN A 298 -12.24 -20.53 -3.63
C ASN A 298 -11.79 -21.83 -4.33
N ASN A 299 -11.59 -21.79 -5.65
CA ASN A 299 -11.25 -22.91 -6.51
C ASN A 299 -12.07 -24.18 -6.23
N TYR A 300 -13.41 -24.03 -6.24
CA TYR A 300 -14.34 -25.11 -6.00
C TYR A 300 -14.08 -26.28 -6.95
N ASN A 301 -13.90 -27.48 -6.38
CA ASN A 301 -13.52 -28.71 -7.08
C ASN A 301 -12.18 -28.67 -7.85
N GLY A 302 -11.36 -27.62 -7.69
CA GLY A 302 -10.04 -27.54 -8.30
C GLY A 302 -10.06 -27.27 -9.81
N ASN A 303 -11.07 -26.57 -10.33
CA ASN A 303 -11.25 -26.31 -11.77
C ASN A 303 -11.80 -24.91 -12.08
N GLN A 304 -11.68 -23.94 -11.17
CA GLN A 304 -12.21 -22.58 -11.35
C GLN A 304 -11.09 -21.59 -11.61
N ASP A 305 -10.69 -21.44 -12.88
CA ASP A 305 -9.52 -20.64 -13.22
C ASP A 305 -9.84 -19.25 -13.81
N CYS A 306 -11.12 -18.89 -13.95
CA CYS A 306 -11.56 -17.68 -14.66
C CYS A 306 -12.45 -16.78 -13.82
N ALA A 307 -12.12 -15.48 -13.76
CA ALA A 307 -12.85 -14.52 -12.94
C ALA A 307 -14.12 -14.01 -13.62
N VAL A 308 -15.17 -13.85 -12.83
CA VAL A 308 -16.41 -13.16 -13.20
C VAL A 308 -16.72 -12.04 -12.22
N GLN A 309 -17.53 -11.07 -12.64
CA GLN A 309 -18.18 -10.12 -11.74
C GLN A 309 -19.68 -10.44 -11.59
N TRP A 310 -20.12 -10.76 -10.37
CA TRP A 310 -21.51 -11.00 -10.02
C TRP A 310 -22.33 -9.71 -9.90
N GLY A 311 -23.67 -9.82 -9.83
CA GLY A 311 -24.60 -8.69 -9.84
C GLY A 311 -24.38 -7.68 -8.70
N ASN A 312 -23.85 -8.12 -7.57
CA ASN A 312 -23.47 -7.26 -6.44
C ASN A 312 -22.21 -6.41 -6.72
N GLY A 313 -21.45 -6.70 -7.78
CA GLY A 313 -20.19 -6.05 -8.16
C GLY A 313 -18.95 -6.77 -7.63
N ARG A 314 -19.12 -7.86 -6.88
CA ARG A 314 -18.02 -8.68 -6.35
C ARG A 314 -17.61 -9.76 -7.32
N TRP A 315 -16.39 -10.26 -7.14
CA TRP A 315 -15.79 -11.21 -8.06
C TRP A 315 -15.78 -12.61 -7.49
N ASP A 316 -15.82 -13.58 -8.39
CA ASP A 316 -15.84 -15.00 -8.14
C ASP A 316 -15.01 -15.69 -9.22
N ASP A 317 -14.40 -16.83 -8.88
CA ASP A 317 -13.74 -17.70 -9.83
C ASP A 317 -14.70 -18.80 -10.29
N THR A 318 -14.63 -19.19 -11.55
CA THR A 318 -15.51 -20.21 -12.09
C THR A 318 -14.88 -20.95 -13.26
N GLU A 319 -15.47 -22.09 -13.64
CA GLU A 319 -14.99 -22.92 -14.74
C GLU A 319 -15.01 -22.10 -16.04
N CYS A 320 -13.85 -21.97 -16.70
CA CYS A 320 -13.68 -21.14 -17.89
C CYS A 320 -14.58 -21.53 -19.09
N SER A 321 -15.12 -22.77 -19.08
CA SER A 321 -16.06 -23.29 -20.07
C SER A 321 -17.50 -22.83 -19.89
N ASN A 322 -17.82 -22.14 -18.78
CA ASN A 322 -19.14 -21.56 -18.57
C ASN A 322 -19.46 -20.50 -19.63
N SER A 323 -20.75 -20.18 -19.78
CA SER A 323 -21.22 -19.25 -20.80
C SER A 323 -21.77 -17.96 -20.17
N TYR A 324 -20.96 -16.91 -20.18
CA TYR A 324 -21.34 -15.57 -19.70
C TYR A 324 -21.09 -14.50 -20.76
N ALA A 325 -21.71 -13.33 -20.57
CA ALA A 325 -21.37 -12.14 -21.36
C ALA A 325 -19.99 -11.61 -20.94
N TYR A 326 -19.39 -10.73 -21.73
CA TYR A 326 -18.04 -10.23 -21.49
C TYR A 326 -18.04 -8.76 -21.07
N ALA A 327 -17.19 -8.42 -20.11
CA ALA A 327 -16.91 -7.04 -19.73
C ALA A 327 -15.92 -6.42 -20.73
N CYS A 328 -16.36 -5.39 -21.45
CA CYS A 328 -15.54 -4.69 -22.43
C CYS A 328 -15.26 -3.26 -21.96
N HIS A 329 -13.99 -2.86 -21.99
CA HIS A 329 -13.55 -1.53 -21.62
C HIS A 329 -13.05 -0.77 -22.84
N GLN A 330 -13.23 0.54 -22.86
CA GLN A 330 -12.60 1.42 -23.84
C GLN A 330 -11.35 2.07 -23.22
N PRO A 331 -10.13 1.67 -23.63
CA PRO A 331 -8.89 2.11 -22.99
C PRO A 331 -8.75 3.64 -22.94
N GLY A 332 -8.25 4.16 -21.82
CA GLY A 332 -8.09 5.61 -21.59
C GLY A 332 -9.38 6.35 -21.23
N THR A 333 -10.49 5.63 -21.01
CA THR A 333 -11.76 6.17 -20.53
C THR A 333 -12.28 5.34 -19.36
N ASN A 334 -13.37 5.75 -18.72
CA ASN A 334 -14.07 4.94 -17.70
C ASN A 334 -15.32 4.25 -18.30
N ASN A 335 -15.33 4.04 -19.62
CA ASN A 335 -16.48 3.47 -20.33
C ASN A 335 -16.40 1.95 -20.34
N TRP A 336 -17.46 1.34 -19.81
CA TRP A 336 -17.67 -0.10 -19.84
C TRP A 336 -18.91 -0.42 -20.66
N ALA A 337 -18.85 -1.51 -21.41
CA ALA A 337 -19.96 -2.09 -22.15
C ALA A 337 -19.99 -3.60 -21.96
N ILE A 338 -21.19 -4.18 -21.98
CA ILE A 338 -21.37 -5.64 -21.91
C ILE A 338 -21.79 -6.16 -23.27
N THR A 339 -21.22 -7.28 -23.68
CA THR A 339 -21.61 -7.94 -24.93
C THR A 339 -23.03 -8.50 -24.86
N GLY A 340 -23.77 -8.43 -25.97
CA GLY A 340 -25.05 -9.14 -26.09
C GLY A 340 -24.89 -10.65 -26.26
N GLN A 341 -23.75 -11.09 -26.81
CA GLN A 341 -23.39 -12.50 -26.93
C GLN A 341 -22.76 -13.03 -25.64
N THR A 342 -22.96 -14.32 -25.37
CA THR A 342 -22.32 -15.05 -24.27
C THR A 342 -21.43 -16.16 -24.84
N GLY A 343 -20.47 -16.64 -24.05
CA GLY A 343 -19.64 -17.80 -24.40
C GLY A 343 -18.58 -18.10 -23.35
N THR A 344 -17.61 -18.94 -23.72
CA THR A 344 -16.47 -19.32 -22.85
C THR A 344 -15.50 -18.16 -22.67
N TRP A 345 -14.79 -18.11 -21.54
CA TRP A 345 -13.89 -17.01 -21.19
C TRP A 345 -12.92 -16.59 -22.32
N SER A 346 -12.36 -17.58 -23.03
CA SER A 346 -11.42 -17.38 -24.16
C SER A 346 -11.99 -16.59 -25.35
N GLY A 347 -13.32 -16.51 -25.48
CA GLY A 347 -14.00 -15.78 -26.54
C GLY A 347 -14.05 -14.27 -26.33
N GLY A 348 -13.66 -13.76 -25.15
CA GLY A 348 -13.89 -12.37 -24.75
C GLY A 348 -13.24 -11.36 -25.67
N ALA A 349 -12.00 -11.58 -26.09
CA ALA A 349 -11.28 -10.65 -26.98
C ALA A 349 -12.02 -10.45 -28.31
N ALA A 350 -12.46 -11.54 -28.94
CA ALA A 350 -13.24 -11.48 -30.18
C ALA A 350 -14.62 -10.85 -29.95
N ALA A 351 -15.27 -11.19 -28.83
CA ALA A 351 -16.60 -10.69 -28.52
C ALA A 351 -16.63 -9.18 -28.26
N CYS A 352 -15.64 -8.64 -27.55
CA CYS A 352 -15.51 -7.21 -27.30
C CYS A 352 -15.11 -6.43 -28.55
N ALA A 353 -14.24 -7.00 -29.41
CA ALA A 353 -13.86 -6.37 -30.67
C ALA A 353 -15.08 -6.13 -31.60
N LEU A 354 -16.10 -7.00 -31.54
CA LEU A 354 -17.34 -6.86 -32.31
C LEU A 354 -18.23 -5.69 -31.87
N LEU A 355 -18.04 -5.14 -30.67
CA LEU A 355 -18.75 -3.92 -30.24
C LEU A 355 -18.29 -2.68 -31.03
N GLY A 356 -17.12 -2.73 -31.66
CA GLY A 356 -16.51 -1.58 -32.33
C GLY A 356 -16.02 -0.52 -31.35
N ASN A 357 -15.77 0.70 -31.85
CA ASN A 357 -15.39 1.88 -31.04
C ASN A 357 -14.18 1.71 -30.10
N GLY A 358 -13.30 0.74 -30.36
CA GLY A 358 -12.10 0.50 -29.58
C GLY A 358 -12.32 -0.24 -28.26
N TYR A 359 -13.49 -0.88 -28.07
CA TYR A 359 -13.71 -1.74 -26.91
C TYR A 359 -12.83 -3.00 -26.97
N VAL A 360 -12.25 -3.36 -25.82
CA VAL A 360 -11.42 -4.55 -25.63
C VAL A 360 -11.91 -5.34 -24.42
N PHE A 361 -11.66 -6.64 -24.41
CA PHE A 361 -11.94 -7.46 -23.22
C PHE A 361 -10.97 -7.05 -22.12
N ASP A 362 -11.49 -6.71 -20.94
CA ASP A 362 -10.66 -6.15 -19.88
C ASP A 362 -11.21 -6.47 -18.47
N VAL A 363 -10.51 -5.98 -17.45
CA VAL A 363 -10.86 -6.11 -16.04
C VAL A 363 -10.68 -4.76 -15.31
N PRO A 364 -11.57 -4.39 -14.37
CA PRO A 364 -11.37 -3.20 -13.55
C PRO A 364 -10.05 -3.25 -12.78
N THR A 365 -9.32 -2.13 -12.76
CA THR A 365 -8.06 -2.01 -11.99
C THR A 365 -8.22 -1.21 -10.70
N ASN A 366 -9.38 -0.58 -10.50
CA ASN A 366 -9.73 0.15 -9.29
C ASN A 366 -11.23 0.03 -8.98
N SER A 367 -11.64 0.52 -7.81
CA SER A 367 -13.01 0.46 -7.31
C SER A 367 -13.99 1.30 -8.15
N LEU A 368 -13.56 2.45 -8.66
CA LEU A 368 -14.40 3.29 -9.54
C LEU A 368 -14.76 2.54 -10.83
N ASP A 369 -13.78 1.94 -11.49
CA ASP A 369 -13.99 1.11 -12.68
C ASP A 369 -14.87 -0.09 -12.39
N ASN A 370 -14.71 -0.72 -11.21
CA ASN A 370 -15.53 -1.85 -10.81
C ASN A 370 -17.01 -1.46 -10.68
N GLU A 371 -17.29 -0.28 -10.12
CA GLU A 371 -18.65 0.28 -10.04
C GLU A 371 -19.18 0.73 -11.41
N LYS A 372 -18.33 1.26 -12.30
CA LYS A 372 -18.72 1.60 -13.69
C LYS A 372 -19.09 0.34 -14.48
N LEU A 373 -18.31 -0.73 -14.36
CA LEU A 373 -18.66 -2.02 -14.94
C LEU A 373 -19.97 -2.55 -14.37
N LYS A 374 -20.14 -2.49 -13.03
CA LYS A 374 -21.37 -2.92 -12.37
C LYS A 374 -22.59 -2.19 -12.93
N ALA A 375 -22.50 -0.88 -13.12
CA ALA A 375 -23.56 -0.06 -13.70
C ALA A 375 -23.84 -0.41 -15.18
N ALA A 376 -22.80 -0.71 -15.96
CA ALA A 376 -22.92 -1.07 -17.37
C ALA A 376 -23.67 -2.38 -17.63
N LYS A 377 -23.78 -3.27 -16.62
CA LYS A 377 -24.44 -4.56 -16.77
C LYS A 377 -25.93 -4.51 -17.10
N ASN A 378 -26.63 -3.44 -16.75
CA ASN A 378 -28.04 -3.21 -17.14
C ASN A 378 -28.96 -4.45 -17.07
N GLY A 379 -28.88 -5.20 -15.95
CA GLY A 379 -29.69 -6.41 -15.73
C GLY A 379 -28.98 -7.75 -16.02
N VAL A 380 -27.78 -7.74 -16.60
CA VAL A 380 -26.92 -8.92 -16.70
C VAL A 380 -26.36 -9.26 -15.31
N SER A 381 -26.57 -10.50 -14.85
CA SER A 381 -26.13 -10.94 -13.52
C SER A 381 -24.61 -11.11 -13.45
N THR A 382 -24.03 -11.83 -14.39
CA THR A 382 -22.64 -12.28 -14.36
C THR A 382 -21.95 -11.99 -15.68
N VAL A 383 -20.75 -11.42 -15.62
CA VAL A 383 -19.91 -11.14 -16.80
C VAL A 383 -18.50 -11.64 -16.56
N TRP A 384 -17.86 -12.13 -17.62
CA TRP A 384 -16.44 -12.47 -17.63
C TRP A 384 -15.58 -11.22 -17.45
N LEU A 385 -14.51 -11.37 -16.68
CA LEU A 385 -13.43 -10.40 -16.53
C LEU A 385 -12.17 -10.93 -17.21
N LYS A 386 -11.34 -10.07 -17.80
CA LYS A 386 -10.05 -10.49 -18.36
C LYS A 386 -9.02 -10.77 -17.24
N HIS A 387 -9.30 -11.75 -16.39
CA HIS A 387 -8.50 -12.15 -15.25
C HIS A 387 -8.63 -13.66 -15.02
N ASN A 388 -7.50 -14.35 -14.90
CA ASN A 388 -7.45 -15.81 -14.76
C ASN A 388 -6.15 -16.24 -14.06
N ASP A 389 -6.12 -17.48 -13.56
CA ASP A 389 -4.93 -18.16 -13.05
C ASP A 389 -4.67 -19.52 -13.73
N ILE A 390 -5.25 -19.74 -14.92
CA ILE A 390 -5.11 -20.95 -15.77
C ILE A 390 -3.67 -21.47 -15.87
N ALA A 391 -2.70 -20.56 -15.97
CA ALA A 391 -1.30 -20.93 -16.15
C ALA A 391 -0.64 -21.44 -14.86
N THR A 392 -1.08 -20.96 -13.70
CA THR A 392 -0.53 -21.30 -12.39
C THR A 392 -1.58 -20.99 -11.31
N GLU A 393 -2.18 -22.04 -10.77
CA GLU A 393 -3.16 -21.99 -9.68
C GLU A 393 -2.80 -20.98 -8.57
N GLY A 394 -3.75 -20.11 -8.24
CA GLY A 394 -3.61 -19.05 -7.23
C GLY A 394 -2.79 -17.85 -7.69
N ASN A 395 -2.18 -17.88 -8.88
CA ASN A 395 -1.48 -16.74 -9.47
C ASN A 395 -2.32 -16.07 -10.56
N TRP A 396 -3.28 -15.28 -10.10
CA TRP A 396 -4.17 -14.49 -10.94
C TRP A 396 -3.43 -13.38 -11.71
N ILE A 397 -3.62 -13.36 -13.03
CA ILE A 397 -2.98 -12.44 -13.98
C ILE A 397 -3.98 -11.80 -14.94
N ILE A 398 -3.57 -10.66 -15.52
CA ILE A 398 -4.21 -10.07 -16.71
C ILE A 398 -3.33 -10.48 -17.90
N PRO A 399 -3.80 -11.38 -18.78
CA PRO A 399 -2.97 -11.99 -19.84
C PRO A 399 -2.67 -11.08 -21.03
#